data_AF-A0A2T7URN7-F1
#
_entry.id   AF-A0A2T7URN7-F1
#
_cell.length_a   1.000
_cell.length_b   1.000
_cell.length_c   1.000
_cell.angle_alpha   90.00
_cell.angle_beta   90.00
_cell.angle_gamma   90.00
#
_symmetry.space_group_name_H-M   'P 1'
#
loop_
_entity.id
_entity.type
_entity.pdbx_description
1 polymer ?
#
loop_
_entity_poly.entity_id
_entity_poly.type
_entity_poly.pdbx_seq_one_letter_code
_entity_poly.pdbx_strand_id
1 'polypeptide(L)'
;MNVRIAKPAQILRAKLARPSTERARLLPQLRFTGNATATSFALPQGQAPYAVFAAGALLREGAADDYTTTFDGFVHRVVFAVAPASGDDVTIWPVEA
;
A
#
# COMPACT_ATOMS: atom_id res chain seq x y z
N MET A 1 5.90 46.90 22.45
CA MET A 1 4.74 46.22 23.07
C MET A 1 4.45 44.97 22.26
N ASN A 2 4.76 43.77 22.77
CA ASN A 2 4.63 42.52 22.02
C ASN A 2 3.25 41.89 22.28
N VAL A 3 2.40 41.85 21.26
CA VAL A 3 1.09 41.19 21.31
C VAL A 3 1.28 39.72 20.93
N ARG A 4 0.96 38.80 21.85
CA ARG A 4 0.96 37.35 21.58
C ARG A 4 -0.44 36.93 21.14
N ILE A 5 -0.60 36.60 19.86
CA ILE A 5 -1.88 36.12 19.31
C ILE A 5 -1.91 34.59 19.47
N ALA A 6 -2.66 34.11 20.47
CA ALA A 6 -2.92 32.68 20.64
C ALA A 6 -4.06 32.26 19.71
N LYS A 7 -3.78 31.38 18.74
CA LYS A 7 -4.79 30.86 17.82
C LYS A 7 -5.72 29.91 18.60
N PRO A 8 -7.05 30.10 18.61
CA PRO A 8 -7.95 29.25 19.39
C PRO A 8 -7.97 27.80 18.87
N ALA A 9 -8.04 26.84 19.79
CA ALA A 9 -8.03 25.39 19.53
C ALA A 9 -9.13 24.92 18.55
N GLN A 10 -10.18 25.73 18.37
CA GLN A 10 -11.29 25.47 17.45
C GLN A 10 -10.84 25.45 15.97
N ILE A 11 -9.84 26.25 15.59
CA ILE A 11 -9.26 26.23 14.23
C ILE A 11 -8.50 24.92 13.99
N LEU A 12 -7.84 24.36 15.01
CA LEU A 12 -7.14 23.07 14.89
C LEU A 12 -8.13 21.90 14.73
N ARG A 13 -9.21 21.87 15.50
CA ARG A 13 -10.27 20.85 15.33
C ARG A 13 -10.89 20.90 13.94
N ALA A 14 -11.19 22.09 13.43
CA ALA A 14 -11.73 22.25 12.07
C ALA A 14 -10.72 21.84 10.97
N LYS A 15 -9.41 22.04 11.19
CA LYS A 15 -8.36 21.61 10.26
C LYS A 15 -8.18 20.09 10.26
N LEU A 16 -8.28 19.44 11.42
CA LEU A 16 -8.22 17.98 11.57
C LEU A 16 -9.50 17.29 11.07
N ALA A 17 -10.65 17.95 11.18
CA ALA A 17 -11.93 17.44 10.69
C ALA A 17 -12.09 17.57 9.17
N ARG A 18 -11.20 18.29 8.49
CA ARG A 18 -11.17 18.28 7.02
C ARG A 18 -10.63 16.93 6.58
N PRO A 19 -11.35 16.16 5.75
CA PRO A 19 -10.77 14.98 5.14
C PRO A 19 -9.52 15.43 4.38
N SER A 20 -8.39 14.79 4.65
CA SER A 20 -7.19 15.00 3.85
C SER A 20 -7.51 14.56 2.43
N THR A 21 -7.77 15.51 1.53
CA THR A 21 -7.89 15.28 0.08
C THR A 21 -6.54 14.93 -0.55
N GLU A 22 -5.62 14.38 0.24
CA GLU A 22 -4.34 13.88 -0.23
C GLU A 22 -4.64 12.58 -0.96
N ARG A 23 -4.73 12.68 -2.29
CA ARG A 23 -4.84 11.49 -3.13
C ARG A 23 -3.50 10.79 -3.03
N ALA A 24 -3.51 9.53 -2.58
CA ALA A 24 -2.32 8.70 -2.55
C ALA A 24 -1.67 8.71 -3.94
N ARG A 25 -0.39 9.07 -4.00
CA ARG A 25 0.34 9.18 -5.26
C ARG A 25 0.66 7.78 -5.76
N LEU A 26 0.17 7.44 -6.95
CA LEU A 26 0.55 6.21 -7.63
C LEU A 26 2.05 6.25 -7.96
N LEU A 27 2.75 5.20 -7.55
CA LEU A 27 4.16 5.00 -7.83
C LEU A 27 4.33 4.06 -9.05
N PRO A 28 5.54 4.00 -9.64
CA PRO A 28 5.82 3.05 -10.72
C PRO A 28 5.52 1.61 -10.31
N GLN A 29 4.98 0.83 -11.24
CA GLN A 29 4.72 -0.59 -11.01
C GLN A 29 6.02 -1.34 -10.67
N LEU A 30 5.93 -2.26 -9.71
CA LEU A 30 6.98 -3.21 -9.39
C LEU A 30 6.65 -4.55 -10.04
N ARG A 31 7.64 -5.17 -10.68
CA ARG A 31 7.50 -6.48 -11.31
C ARG A 31 8.37 -7.49 -10.58
N PHE A 32 7.77 -8.62 -10.25
CA PHE A 32 8.39 -9.78 -9.64
C PHE A 32 8.08 -11.01 -10.50
N THR A 33 8.96 -11.99 -10.45
CA THR A 33 8.78 -13.25 -11.18
C THR A 33 8.39 -14.35 -10.20
N GLY A 34 7.26 -15.01 -10.47
CA GLY A 34 6.82 -16.21 -9.77
C GLY A 34 7.77 -17.38 -10.02
N ASN A 35 8.07 -18.14 -8.98
CA ASN A 35 8.97 -19.29 -9.01
C ASN A 35 8.34 -20.54 -8.39
N ALA A 36 7.00 -20.59 -8.28
CA ALA A 36 6.22 -21.66 -7.65
C ALA A 36 6.55 -21.95 -6.17
N THR A 37 7.34 -21.10 -5.50
CA THR A 37 7.74 -21.31 -4.10
C THR A 37 7.58 -20.06 -3.23
N ALA A 38 7.84 -18.87 -3.78
CA ALA A 38 7.67 -17.60 -3.08
C ALA A 38 6.20 -17.19 -3.04
N THR A 39 5.66 -17.07 -1.84
CA THR A 39 4.30 -16.57 -1.59
C THR A 39 4.28 -15.13 -1.09
N SER A 40 5.42 -14.60 -0.64
CA SER A 40 5.51 -13.27 -0.04
C SER A 40 6.40 -12.36 -0.88
N PHE A 41 5.85 -11.20 -1.24
CA PHE A 41 6.54 -10.16 -1.99
C PHE A 41 6.56 -8.87 -1.18
N ALA A 42 7.75 -8.41 -0.81
CA ALA A 42 7.93 -7.22 0.00
C ALA A 42 8.05 -5.96 -0.89
N LEU A 43 7.35 -4.90 -0.50
CA LEU A 43 7.46 -3.59 -1.13
C LEU A 43 8.61 -2.78 -0.50
N PRO A 44 9.20 -1.82 -1.21
CA PRO A 44 10.10 -0.84 -0.61
C PRO A 44 9.43 -0.08 0.54
N GLN A 45 10.24 0.37 1.50
CA GLN A 45 9.76 1.14 2.64
C GLN A 45 9.03 2.42 2.18
N GLY A 46 7.92 2.75 2.85
CA GLY A 46 7.08 3.90 2.50
C GLY A 46 6.16 3.67 1.28
N GLN A 47 6.01 2.41 0.84
CA GLN A 47 5.07 2.03 -0.20
C GLN A 47 4.04 1.04 0.33
N ALA A 48 2.78 1.24 -0.06
CA ALA A 48 1.67 0.33 0.23
C ALA A 48 1.11 -0.24 -1.08
N PRO A 49 0.67 -1.52 -1.12
CA PRO A 49 0.07 -2.09 -2.30
C PRO A 49 -1.31 -1.48 -2.56
N TYR A 50 -1.55 -1.04 -3.80
CA TYR A 50 -2.85 -0.55 -4.24
C TYR A 50 -3.56 -1.55 -5.15
N ALA A 51 -2.86 -2.15 -6.09
CA ALA A 51 -3.39 -3.21 -6.95
C ALA A 51 -2.32 -4.27 -7.23
N VAL A 52 -2.72 -5.54 -7.15
CA VAL A 52 -1.83 -6.69 -7.37
C VAL A 52 -2.35 -7.48 -8.57
N PHE A 53 -1.43 -7.82 -9.48
CA PHE A 53 -1.70 -8.65 -10.63
C PHE A 53 -0.80 -9.89 -10.59
N ALA A 54 -1.34 -11.04 -10.99
CA ALA A 54 -0.55 -12.24 -11.26
C ALA A 54 -0.98 -12.82 -12.61
N ALA A 55 -0.01 -13.19 -13.46
CA ALA A 55 -0.26 -13.70 -14.81
C ALA A 55 -1.21 -12.80 -15.65
N GLY A 56 -1.17 -11.48 -15.40
CA GLY A 56 -2.03 -10.49 -16.06
C GLY A 56 -3.44 -10.32 -15.49
N ALA A 57 -3.87 -11.14 -14.52
CA ALA A 57 -5.16 -11.00 -13.86
C ALA A 57 -5.06 -10.07 -12.63
N LEU A 58 -6.05 -9.17 -12.46
CA LEU A 58 -6.19 -8.37 -11.23
C LEU A 58 -6.72 -9.27 -10.11
N LEU A 59 -6.04 -9.27 -8.98
CA LEU A 59 -6.36 -10.09 -7.83
C LEU A 59 -7.09 -9.30 -6.75
N ARG A 60 -7.87 -10.00 -5.93
CA ARG A 60 -8.58 -9.39 -4.80
C ARG A 60 -7.83 -9.61 -3.49
N GLU A 61 -7.84 -8.57 -2.66
CA GLU A 61 -7.32 -8.64 -1.31
C GLU A 61 -8.36 -9.24 -0.36
N GLY A 62 -7.96 -10.24 0.43
CA GLY A 62 -8.77 -10.85 1.47
C GLY A 62 -8.20 -12.19 1.95
N ALA A 63 -8.51 -12.55 3.19
CA ALA A 63 -8.03 -13.82 3.78
C ALA A 63 -8.59 -15.08 3.09
N ALA A 64 -9.71 -14.94 2.37
CA ALA A 64 -10.30 -15.99 1.54
C ALA A 64 -10.19 -15.68 0.03
N ASP A 65 -9.55 -14.57 -0.32
CA ASP A 65 -9.31 -14.15 -1.69
C ASP A 65 -7.88 -14.53 -2.11
N ASP A 66 -7.38 -13.91 -3.18
CA ASP A 66 -6.14 -14.32 -3.85
C ASP A 66 -4.87 -13.94 -3.06
N TYR A 67 -4.91 -12.83 -2.31
CA TYR A 67 -3.79 -12.36 -1.50
C TYR A 67 -4.21 -11.58 -0.25
N THR A 68 -3.29 -11.45 0.69
CA THR A 68 -3.41 -10.61 1.88
C THR A 68 -2.26 -9.61 1.96
N THR A 69 -2.51 -8.43 2.50
CA THR A 69 -1.43 -7.48 2.82
C THR A 69 -1.06 -7.57 4.29
N THR A 70 0.23 -7.60 4.59
CA THR A 70 0.75 -7.49 5.96
C THR A 70 1.70 -6.30 6.08
N PHE A 71 1.76 -5.69 7.26
CA PHE A 71 2.64 -4.57 7.55
C PHE A 71 3.37 -4.83 8.87
N ASP A 72 4.70 -4.79 8.84
CA ASP A 72 5.56 -5.08 10.00
C ASP A 72 5.99 -3.82 10.78
N GLY A 73 5.42 -2.66 10.46
CA GLY A 73 5.80 -1.36 11.02
C GLY A 73 6.75 -0.57 10.14
N PHE A 74 7.36 -1.20 9.13
CA PHE A 74 8.28 -0.55 8.19
C PHE A 74 7.95 -0.88 6.73
N VAL A 75 7.61 -2.13 6.44
CA VAL A 75 7.47 -2.67 5.09
C VAL A 75 6.11 -3.35 4.93
N HIS A 76 5.42 -3.01 3.84
CA HIS A 76 4.25 -3.75 3.39
C HIS A 76 4.67 -4.99 2.60
N ARG A 77 3.99 -6.11 2.83
CA ARG A 77 4.18 -7.35 2.07
C ARG A 77 2.84 -7.84 1.54
N VAL A 78 2.86 -8.24 0.27
CA VAL A 78 1.77 -8.96 -0.38
C VAL A 78 2.03 -10.44 -0.22
N VAL A 79 1.10 -11.15 0.42
CA VAL A 79 1.20 -12.57 0.75
C VAL A 79 0.08 -13.33 0.05
N PHE A 80 0.45 -14.17 -0.89
CA PHE A 80 -0.46 -15.05 -1.62
C PHE A 80 -0.76 -16.32 -0.81
N ALA A 81 -1.99 -16.83 -0.93
CA ALA A 81 -2.35 -18.11 -0.34
C ALA A 81 -1.66 -19.29 -1.06
N VAL A 82 -1.46 -19.17 -2.37
CA VAL A 82 -0.77 -20.14 -3.22
C VAL A 82 0.35 -19.43 -3.98
N ALA A 83 1.53 -20.04 -4.04
CA ALA A 83 2.67 -19.45 -4.74
C ALA A 83 2.34 -19.31 -6.25
N PRO A 84 2.56 -18.13 -6.86
CA PRO A 84 2.42 -17.95 -8.30
C PRO A 84 3.28 -18.95 -9.08
N ALA A 85 2.79 -19.43 -10.23
CA ALA A 85 3.48 -20.46 -10.98
C ALA A 85 4.84 -19.97 -11.49
N SER A 86 5.71 -20.91 -11.85
CA SER A 86 7.03 -20.57 -12.39
C SER A 86 6.88 -19.86 -13.73
N GLY A 87 7.38 -18.63 -13.80
CA GLY A 87 7.27 -17.78 -15.00
C GLY A 87 6.04 -16.87 -15.03
N ASP A 88 5.18 -16.92 -14.00
CA ASP A 88 4.11 -15.94 -13.86
C ASP A 88 4.69 -14.57 -13.49
N ASP A 89 4.25 -13.53 -14.18
CA ASP A 89 4.56 -12.16 -13.82
C ASP A 89 3.65 -11.68 -12.69
N VAL A 90 4.25 -11.33 -11.56
CA VAL A 90 3.59 -10.69 -10.43
C VAL A 90 3.86 -9.19 -10.50
N THR A 91 2.82 -8.40 -10.78
CA THR A 91 2.93 -6.94 -10.88
C THR A 91 2.18 -6.27 -9.75
N ILE A 92 2.85 -5.42 -9.00
CA ILE A 92 2.26 -4.66 -7.89
C ILE A 92 2.30 -3.18 -8.23
N TRP A 93 1.15 -2.51 -8.17
CA TRP A 93 1.02 -1.06 -8.25
C TRP A 93 1.06 -0.48 -6.84
N PRO A 94 2.12 0.24 -6.46
CA PRO A 94 2.22 0.83 -5.14
C PRO A 94 1.66 2.26 -5.10
N VAL A 95 1.29 2.68 -3.91
CA VAL A 95 1.08 4.08 -3.54
C VAL A 95 2.04 4.47 -2.41
N GLU A 96 2.29 5.77 -2.26
CA GLU A 96 2.98 6.30 -1.08
C GLU A 96 2.16 5.97 0.19
N ALA A 97 2.81 5.33 1.17
CA ALA A 97 2.21 4.86 2.43
C ALA A 97 2.25 5.91 3.54
#